data_AF-A0A0F8YVG1-F1
#
_entry.id   AF-A0A0F8YVG1-F1
#
_cell.length_a   1.000
_cell.length_b   1.000
_cell.length_c   1.000
_cell.angle_alpha   90.00
_cell.angle_beta   90.00
_cell.angle_gamma   90.00
#
_symmetry.space_group_name_H-M   'P 1'
#
loop_
_entity.id
_entity.type
_entity.pdbx_description
1 polymer ?
#
loop_
_entity_poly.entity_id
_entity_poly.type
_entity_poly.pdbx_seq_one_letter_code
_entity_poly.pdbx_strand_id
1 'polypeptide(L)'
;FRLKANLLWPAMHQKTKPFNYYEENKTIADEYGIVMGSSHIEPMLRNNMGGAEWDTEYPGQAWDYLQNRENINRYWEKRVRGNGKYENMYTLGKRGKDDEAGTEITVEVLEQIFSDQRKILGQWVNKDLTKVPQVLIPYTEVLDLYNLGLQVPDDVIICWPDDNFGNIRQLPDKAEQMRTGGSGVYYHFQWLNGATTAYPWTCTTPLGLIRSEMKKAYDFGVDDMWIVNVGDIKPAEINIEYFMQLAWDIHAWDHSNSSRYLKQWAAREFGEEPSAAISEIMGRHYELGYARRPENLVLWNGRRKELSWEWFSLDHYDDEVQRRINDYTDLIKRVDRVYHSLPVEMKDAFFQTVVYNVKGTALQNLKILNAQKSHVYGRQKRSSAAVYAAKAQQAEN
;
A
#
# COMPACT_ATOMS: atom_id res chain seq x y z
N PHE A 1 7.69 -15.66 -8.31
CA PHE A 1 7.72 -17.14 -8.18
C PHE A 1 7.38 -17.73 -6.82
N ARG A 2 8.16 -17.52 -5.73
CA ARG A 2 7.90 -18.21 -4.44
C ARG A 2 6.52 -17.93 -3.85
N LEU A 3 6.07 -16.68 -3.94
CA LEU A 3 4.71 -16.26 -3.61
C LEU A 3 3.74 -16.35 -4.80
N LYS A 4 4.15 -16.98 -5.90
CA LYS A 4 3.40 -17.09 -7.17
C LYS A 4 3.00 -15.75 -7.83
N ALA A 5 3.55 -14.63 -7.37
CA ALA A 5 3.44 -13.33 -8.03
C ALA A 5 4.32 -13.22 -9.28
N ASN A 6 3.89 -12.37 -10.23
CA ASN A 6 4.53 -12.11 -11.53
C ASN A 6 4.63 -10.63 -11.92
N LEU A 7 3.99 -9.69 -11.20
CA LEU A 7 4.00 -8.26 -11.51
C LEU A 7 4.77 -7.45 -10.45
N LEU A 8 5.56 -6.46 -10.88
CA LEU A 8 6.26 -5.53 -9.99
C LEU A 8 6.17 -4.08 -10.49
N TRP A 9 5.82 -3.17 -9.58
CA TRP A 9 6.08 -1.74 -9.72
C TRP A 9 7.28 -1.37 -8.85
N PRO A 10 8.37 -0.84 -9.43
CA PRO A 10 9.62 -0.62 -8.71
C PRO A 10 9.56 0.61 -7.80
N ALA A 11 10.48 0.68 -6.84
CA ALA A 11 10.63 1.85 -5.98
C ALA A 11 10.98 3.09 -6.80
N MET A 12 10.30 4.20 -6.51
CA MET A 12 10.29 5.38 -7.38
C MET A 12 10.50 6.72 -6.65
N HIS A 13 10.55 6.75 -5.32
CA HIS A 13 10.70 7.99 -4.56
C HIS A 13 12.07 8.66 -4.74
N GLN A 14 12.15 9.98 -4.49
CA GLN A 14 13.28 10.91 -4.71
C GLN A 14 14.70 10.41 -4.35
N LYS A 15 14.82 9.50 -3.37
CA LYS A 15 16.12 8.95 -2.94
C LYS A 15 16.49 7.62 -3.61
N THR A 16 15.62 7.10 -4.46
CA THR A 16 15.80 5.85 -5.20
C THR A 16 16.15 6.18 -6.64
N LYS A 17 17.08 5.43 -7.22
CA LYS A 17 17.30 5.51 -8.67
C LYS A 17 16.10 4.89 -9.39
N PRO A 18 15.56 5.52 -10.45
CA PRO A 18 14.55 4.91 -11.30
C PRO A 18 14.98 3.52 -11.75
N PHE A 19 14.03 2.60 -11.92
CA PHE A 19 14.32 1.22 -12.31
C PHE A 19 15.19 1.12 -13.57
N ASN A 20 14.91 1.95 -14.58
CA ASN A 20 15.63 1.98 -15.85
C ASN A 20 16.93 2.80 -15.82
N TYR A 21 17.38 3.28 -14.65
CA TYR A 21 18.69 3.89 -14.50
C TYR A 21 19.81 2.85 -14.68
N TYR A 22 19.60 1.64 -14.18
CA TYR A 22 20.48 0.50 -14.41
C TYR A 22 19.95 -0.32 -15.59
N GLU A 23 20.73 -0.44 -16.65
CA GLU A 23 20.29 -1.07 -17.90
C GLU A 23 20.01 -2.57 -17.73
N GLU A 24 20.70 -3.21 -16.78
CA GLU A 24 20.57 -4.63 -16.47
C GLU A 24 19.23 -4.97 -15.81
N ASN A 25 18.59 -4.03 -15.12
CA ASN A 25 17.38 -4.30 -14.32
C ASN A 25 16.24 -4.90 -15.16
N LYS A 26 15.96 -4.33 -16.33
CA LYS A 26 14.92 -4.82 -17.25
C LYS A 26 15.27 -6.19 -17.86
N THR A 27 16.56 -6.46 -18.08
CA THR A 27 17.02 -7.75 -18.58
C THR A 27 16.84 -8.83 -17.51
N ILE A 28 17.23 -8.54 -16.27
CA ILE A 28 17.05 -9.45 -15.14
C ILE A 28 15.57 -9.70 -14.86
N ALA A 29 14.73 -8.67 -14.89
CA ALA A 29 13.28 -8.85 -14.67
C ALA A 29 12.67 -9.79 -15.72
N ASP A 30 13.01 -9.61 -16.99
CA ASP A 30 12.54 -10.45 -18.09
C ASP A 30 13.07 -11.89 -18.01
N GLU A 31 14.36 -12.07 -17.68
CA GLU A 31 14.95 -13.40 -17.44
C GLU A 31 14.23 -14.18 -16.32
N TYR A 32 13.74 -13.46 -15.32
CA TYR A 32 12.93 -14.02 -14.23
C TYR A 32 11.42 -13.99 -14.50
N GLY A 33 10.96 -13.63 -15.71
CA GLY A 33 9.53 -13.59 -16.05
C GLY A 33 8.70 -12.71 -15.11
N ILE A 34 9.27 -11.58 -14.67
CA ILE A 34 8.57 -10.58 -13.88
C ILE A 34 8.13 -9.46 -14.81
N VAL A 35 6.82 -9.35 -14.99
CA VAL A 35 6.20 -8.23 -15.70
C VAL A 35 6.52 -6.95 -14.96
N MET A 36 7.17 -6.02 -15.65
CA MET A 36 7.47 -4.71 -15.08
C MET A 36 6.37 -3.71 -15.46
N GLY A 37 5.82 -3.04 -14.45
CA GLY A 37 4.93 -1.90 -14.64
C GLY A 37 5.44 -0.66 -13.91
N SER A 38 4.61 0.35 -13.84
CA SER A 38 4.91 1.61 -13.16
C SER A 38 3.65 2.18 -12.53
N SER A 39 3.81 3.03 -11.51
CA SER A 39 2.66 3.61 -10.82
C SER A 39 1.87 4.55 -11.74
N HIS A 40 0.66 4.91 -11.29
CA HIS A 40 -0.27 5.85 -11.92
C HIS A 40 0.29 7.25 -12.30
N ILE A 41 1.46 7.64 -11.80
CA ILE A 41 2.12 8.93 -12.13
C ILE A 41 3.34 8.73 -13.04
N GLU A 42 3.62 7.49 -13.43
CA GLU A 42 4.81 7.10 -14.17
C GLU A 42 4.46 6.54 -15.56
N PRO A 43 3.78 7.30 -16.43
CA PRO A 43 3.28 6.77 -17.69
C PRO A 43 4.41 6.28 -18.58
N MET A 44 4.14 5.24 -19.36
CA MET A 44 5.10 4.68 -20.32
C MET A 44 6.43 4.25 -19.68
N LEU A 45 6.34 3.73 -18.43
CA LEU A 45 7.47 3.27 -17.61
C LEU A 45 8.47 4.39 -17.24
N ARG A 46 8.04 5.65 -17.18
CA ARG A 46 8.88 6.83 -16.88
C ARG A 46 8.68 7.33 -15.46
N ASN A 47 9.76 7.42 -14.67
CA ASN A 47 9.72 7.95 -13.31
C ASN A 47 10.16 9.42 -13.27
N ASN A 48 9.21 10.33 -13.05
CA ASN A 48 9.48 11.76 -12.97
C ASN A 48 9.66 12.28 -11.54
N MET A 49 9.46 11.43 -10.54
CA MET A 49 9.30 11.84 -9.17
C MET A 49 10.61 12.41 -8.59
N GLY A 50 10.53 13.55 -7.91
CA GLY A 50 11.68 14.32 -7.45
C GLY A 50 12.53 14.91 -8.57
N GLY A 51 11.96 15.07 -9.77
CA GLY A 51 12.69 15.52 -10.96
C GLY A 51 13.65 14.46 -11.53
N ALA A 52 13.43 13.18 -11.25
CA ALA A 52 14.39 12.12 -11.57
C ALA A 52 14.72 12.01 -13.07
N GLU A 53 13.77 11.61 -13.91
CA GLU A 53 14.06 11.38 -15.34
C GLU A 53 13.73 12.58 -16.23
N TRP A 54 12.55 13.20 -16.09
CA TRP A 54 12.13 14.31 -16.95
C TRP A 54 13.05 15.53 -16.82
N ASP A 55 13.30 16.02 -15.60
CA ASP A 55 14.10 17.24 -15.40
C ASP A 55 15.60 17.01 -15.72
N THR A 56 16.05 15.74 -15.73
CA THR A 56 17.39 15.36 -16.20
C THR A 56 17.48 15.38 -17.73
N GLU A 57 16.49 14.82 -18.44
CA GLU A 57 16.51 14.76 -19.91
C GLU A 57 16.08 16.08 -20.58
N TYR A 58 15.20 16.85 -19.94
CA TYR A 58 14.62 18.10 -20.44
C TYR A 58 14.71 19.21 -19.38
N PRO A 59 15.91 19.65 -19.00
CA PRO A 59 16.10 20.64 -17.94
C PRO A 59 15.39 21.95 -18.24
N GLY A 60 14.60 22.43 -17.28
CA GLY A 60 13.84 23.69 -17.38
C GLY A 60 12.62 23.64 -18.31
N GLN A 61 12.28 22.49 -18.89
CA GLN A 61 11.11 22.35 -19.74
C GLN A 61 9.85 21.99 -18.94
N ALA A 62 8.71 22.56 -19.34
CA ALA A 62 7.44 22.31 -18.67
C ALA A 62 6.97 20.85 -18.87
N TRP A 63 6.53 20.21 -17.78
CA TRP A 63 5.80 18.94 -17.81
C TRP A 63 4.30 19.20 -18.05
N ASP A 64 4.00 19.89 -19.13
CA ASP A 64 2.66 20.32 -19.53
C ASP A 64 2.39 19.76 -20.93
N TYR A 65 1.33 18.96 -21.08
CA TYR A 65 1.05 18.29 -22.34
C TYR A 65 0.62 19.26 -23.45
N LEU A 66 -0.10 20.33 -23.12
CA LEU A 66 -0.58 21.31 -24.09
C LEU A 66 0.57 22.18 -24.62
N GLN A 67 1.50 22.55 -23.74
CA GLN A 67 2.62 23.43 -24.09
C GLN A 67 3.82 22.67 -24.67
N ASN A 68 4.00 21.39 -24.30
CA ASN A 68 5.25 20.67 -24.54
C ASN A 68 5.09 19.24 -25.07
N ARG A 69 3.98 18.99 -25.79
CA ARG A 69 3.61 17.69 -26.37
C ARG A 69 4.75 16.96 -27.07
N GLU A 70 5.51 17.65 -27.92
CA GLU A 70 6.56 17.03 -28.73
C GLU A 70 7.70 16.45 -27.89
N ASN A 71 8.17 17.20 -26.87
CA ASN A 71 9.21 16.71 -25.96
C ASN A 71 8.70 15.54 -25.13
N ILE A 72 7.46 15.62 -24.63
CA ILE A 72 6.85 14.55 -23.83
C ILE A 72 6.71 13.27 -24.66
N ASN A 73 6.27 13.37 -25.92
CA ASN A 73 6.17 12.19 -26.79
C ASN A 73 7.53 11.58 -27.12
N ARG A 74 8.56 12.38 -27.41
CA ARG A 74 9.94 11.88 -27.60
C ARG A 74 10.47 11.21 -26.35
N TYR A 75 10.18 11.77 -25.18
CA TYR A 75 10.56 11.24 -23.89
C TYR A 75 9.94 9.86 -23.63
N TRP A 76 8.64 9.69 -23.86
CA TRP A 76 7.98 8.38 -23.77
C TRP A 76 8.51 7.39 -24.81
N GLU A 77 8.61 7.82 -26.08
CA GLU A 77 9.09 6.99 -27.18
C GLU A 77 10.47 6.40 -26.92
N LYS A 78 11.40 7.21 -26.39
CA LYS A 78 12.75 6.76 -26.05
C LYS A 78 12.75 5.60 -25.05
N ARG A 79 11.88 5.63 -24.02
CA ARG A 79 11.77 4.55 -23.03
C ARG A 79 11.10 3.32 -23.64
N VAL A 80 9.99 3.50 -24.33
CA VAL A 80 9.27 2.37 -24.95
C VAL A 80 10.17 1.66 -25.96
N ARG A 81 10.94 2.38 -26.77
CA ARG A 81 11.91 1.79 -27.71
C ARG A 81 12.96 0.93 -27.01
N GLY A 82 13.41 1.33 -25.83
CA GLY A 82 14.40 0.59 -25.03
C GLY A 82 13.83 -0.59 -24.24
N ASN A 83 12.52 -0.59 -23.98
CA ASN A 83 11.84 -1.57 -23.13
C ASN A 83 10.89 -2.51 -23.89
N GLY A 84 10.46 -2.15 -25.10
CA GLY A 84 9.36 -2.81 -25.82
C GLY A 84 9.59 -4.26 -26.24
N LYS A 85 10.82 -4.77 -26.12
CA LYS A 85 11.16 -6.18 -26.34
C LYS A 85 10.99 -7.06 -25.10
N TYR A 86 10.83 -6.47 -23.92
CA TYR A 86 10.69 -7.17 -22.64
C TYR A 86 9.22 -7.21 -22.22
N GLU A 87 8.87 -8.11 -21.30
CA GLU A 87 7.52 -8.19 -20.76
C GLU A 87 7.22 -7.01 -19.81
N ASN A 88 6.31 -6.11 -20.23
CA ASN A 88 5.93 -4.94 -19.47
C ASN A 88 4.42 -4.70 -19.52
N MET A 89 3.92 -3.97 -18.52
CA MET A 89 2.58 -3.38 -18.53
C MET A 89 2.70 -1.86 -18.50
N TYR A 90 2.12 -1.22 -19.51
CA TYR A 90 2.28 0.22 -19.73
C TYR A 90 1.14 1.00 -19.08
N THR A 91 1.50 1.80 -18.07
CA THR A 91 0.59 2.79 -17.50
C THR A 91 0.32 3.88 -18.52
N LEU A 92 -0.97 4.08 -18.83
CA LEU A 92 -1.44 5.12 -19.73
C LEU A 92 -1.89 6.36 -18.94
N GLY A 93 -1.95 7.48 -19.64
CA GLY A 93 -2.38 8.78 -19.12
C GLY A 93 -1.21 9.66 -18.69
N LYS A 94 -1.52 10.73 -17.96
CA LYS A 94 -0.53 11.66 -17.40
C LYS A 94 -1.13 12.37 -16.19
N ARG A 95 -0.33 12.51 -15.14
CA ARG A 95 -0.61 13.37 -13.98
C ARG A 95 0.52 14.40 -13.84
N GLY A 96 0.50 15.18 -12.75
CA GLY A 96 1.62 16.04 -12.35
C GLY A 96 2.91 15.23 -12.10
N LYS A 97 4.03 15.93 -11.89
CA LYS A 97 5.35 15.27 -11.76
C LYS A 97 5.53 14.48 -10.45
N ASP A 98 4.99 14.99 -9.35
CA ASP A 98 5.28 14.52 -7.99
C ASP A 98 4.01 14.09 -7.23
N ASP A 99 3.19 13.25 -7.86
CA ASP A 99 1.91 12.77 -7.29
C ASP A 99 0.90 13.90 -7.02
N GLU A 100 0.87 14.86 -7.94
CA GLU A 100 -0.04 16.01 -7.94
C GLU A 100 -0.96 15.95 -9.16
N ALA A 101 -2.11 16.63 -9.07
CA ALA A 101 -3.00 16.79 -10.21
C ALA A 101 -2.33 17.62 -11.31
N GLY A 102 -2.45 17.17 -12.56
CA GLY A 102 -2.08 17.99 -13.72
C GLY A 102 -3.19 18.99 -14.02
N THR A 103 -2.92 20.28 -13.84
CA THR A 103 -3.92 21.36 -14.02
C THR A 103 -4.42 21.49 -15.46
N GLU A 104 -3.66 20.98 -16.42
CA GLU A 104 -3.98 20.98 -17.85
C GLU A 104 -4.79 19.75 -18.29
N ILE A 105 -4.98 18.77 -17.41
CA ILE A 105 -5.59 17.48 -17.75
C ILE A 105 -7.11 17.60 -17.70
N THR A 106 -7.74 17.57 -18.87
CA THR A 106 -9.19 17.39 -19.07
C THR A 106 -9.47 16.01 -19.70
N VAL A 107 -10.75 15.66 -19.87
CA VAL A 107 -11.15 14.45 -20.60
C VAL A 107 -10.54 14.43 -22.00
N GLU A 108 -10.69 15.50 -22.77
CA GLU A 108 -10.21 15.59 -24.15
C GLU A 108 -8.69 15.51 -24.25
N VAL A 109 -7.99 16.16 -23.31
CA VAL A 109 -6.52 16.11 -23.25
C VAL A 109 -6.04 14.69 -22.92
N LEU A 110 -6.71 14.01 -22.00
CA LEU A 110 -6.33 12.66 -21.61
C LEU A 110 -6.61 11.62 -22.72
N GLU A 111 -7.71 11.76 -23.46
CA GLU A 111 -7.99 10.95 -24.65
C GLU A 111 -6.93 11.17 -25.76
N GLN A 112 -6.50 12.42 -25.96
CA GLN A 112 -5.42 12.72 -26.89
C GLN A 112 -4.08 12.11 -26.43
N ILE A 113 -3.80 12.13 -25.12
CA ILE A 113 -2.63 11.46 -24.54
C ILE A 113 -2.69 9.95 -24.78
N PHE A 114 -3.84 9.30 -24.56
CA PHE A 114 -4.02 7.87 -24.85
C PHE A 114 -3.72 7.56 -26.32
N SER A 115 -4.25 8.36 -27.25
CA SER A 115 -3.99 8.19 -28.68
C SER A 115 -2.49 8.26 -29.01
N ASP A 116 -1.77 9.21 -28.43
CA ASP A 116 -0.34 9.41 -28.71
C ASP A 116 0.53 8.32 -28.08
N GLN A 117 0.24 7.93 -26.83
CA GLN A 117 0.89 6.82 -26.16
C GLN A 117 0.69 5.50 -26.91
N ARG A 118 -0.54 5.23 -27.35
CA ARG A 118 -0.87 4.02 -28.11
C ARG A 118 -0.20 3.99 -29.48
N LYS A 119 -0.02 5.14 -30.14
CA LYS A 119 0.78 5.22 -31.37
C LYS A 119 2.24 4.81 -31.12
N ILE A 120 2.82 5.25 -30.01
CA ILE A 120 4.20 4.87 -29.61
C ILE A 120 4.27 3.35 -29.34
N LEU A 121 3.33 2.79 -28.58
CA LEU A 121 3.26 1.35 -28.30
C LEU A 121 3.13 0.52 -29.59
N GLY A 122 2.27 0.97 -30.51
CA GLY A 122 2.05 0.33 -31.80
C GLY A 122 3.30 0.24 -32.66
N GLN A 123 4.18 1.23 -32.54
CA GLN A 123 5.42 1.32 -33.30
C GLN A 123 6.55 0.48 -32.70
N TRP A 124 6.67 0.45 -31.37
CA TRP A 124 7.88 -0.07 -30.69
C TRP A 124 7.66 -1.33 -29.86
N VAL A 125 6.41 -1.73 -29.60
CA VAL A 125 6.08 -2.94 -28.83
C VAL A 125 5.37 -3.94 -29.72
N ASN A 126 4.13 -3.62 -30.15
CA ASN A 126 3.36 -4.48 -31.03
C ASN A 126 2.31 -3.67 -31.80
N LYS A 127 2.22 -3.86 -33.12
CA LYS A 127 1.22 -3.20 -33.98
C LYS A 127 -0.21 -3.53 -33.56
N ASP A 128 -0.42 -4.73 -33.02
CA ASP A 128 -1.68 -5.18 -32.45
C ASP A 128 -1.72 -4.80 -30.96
N LEU A 129 -2.34 -3.65 -30.67
CA LEU A 129 -2.37 -3.08 -29.32
C LEU A 129 -3.14 -3.95 -28.30
N THR A 130 -4.04 -4.82 -28.77
CA THR A 130 -4.75 -5.77 -27.92
C THR A 130 -3.82 -6.82 -27.30
N LYS A 131 -2.58 -6.92 -27.80
CA LYS A 131 -1.50 -7.77 -27.26
C LYS A 131 -0.48 -7.01 -26.42
N VAL A 132 -0.69 -5.71 -26.19
CA VAL A 132 0.19 -4.88 -25.36
C VAL A 132 -0.52 -4.62 -24.03
N PRO A 133 -0.05 -5.20 -22.91
CA PRO A 133 -0.66 -4.96 -21.61
C PRO A 133 -0.60 -3.47 -21.25
N GLN A 134 -1.77 -2.88 -21.01
CA GLN A 134 -1.95 -1.47 -20.72
C GLN A 134 -2.89 -1.31 -19.54
N VAL A 135 -2.61 -0.31 -18.71
CA VAL A 135 -3.41 -0.05 -17.51
C VAL A 135 -3.67 1.44 -17.34
N LEU A 136 -4.90 1.78 -16.97
CA LEU A 136 -5.27 3.08 -16.43
C LEU A 136 -5.61 2.90 -14.95
N ILE A 137 -5.03 3.75 -14.10
CA ILE A 137 -5.41 3.83 -12.69
C ILE A 137 -6.16 5.16 -12.51
N PRO A 138 -7.51 5.16 -12.45
CA PRO A 138 -8.29 6.36 -12.17
C PRO A 138 -8.13 6.76 -10.71
N TYR A 139 -7.00 7.39 -10.38
CA TYR A 139 -6.65 7.81 -9.04
C TYR A 139 -6.93 9.30 -8.85
N THR A 140 -7.46 9.65 -7.69
CA THR A 140 -7.80 11.04 -7.29
C THR A 140 -8.59 11.79 -8.37
N GLU A 141 -8.02 12.83 -8.98
CA GLU A 141 -8.68 13.65 -9.99
C GLU A 141 -9.00 12.89 -11.29
N VAL A 142 -8.23 11.85 -11.62
CA VAL A 142 -8.49 11.04 -12.82
C VAL A 142 -9.76 10.22 -12.66
N LEU A 143 -10.14 9.85 -11.43
CA LEU A 143 -11.42 9.21 -11.15
C LEU A 143 -12.60 10.15 -11.45
N ASP A 144 -12.45 11.43 -11.13
CA ASP A 144 -13.48 12.43 -11.44
C ASP A 144 -13.62 12.60 -12.96
N LEU A 145 -12.50 12.63 -13.70
CA LEU A 145 -12.53 12.65 -15.17
C LEU A 145 -13.15 11.37 -15.76
N TYR A 146 -12.85 10.21 -15.18
CA TYR A 146 -13.48 8.95 -15.57
C TYR A 146 -15.00 9.02 -15.45
N ASN A 147 -15.49 9.48 -14.30
CA ASN A 147 -16.92 9.64 -14.03
C ASN A 147 -17.59 10.76 -14.87
N LEU A 148 -16.81 11.68 -15.44
CA LEU A 148 -17.29 12.68 -16.41
C LEU A 148 -17.39 12.15 -17.85
N GLY A 149 -17.05 10.88 -18.09
CA GLY A 149 -17.22 10.22 -19.38
C GLY A 149 -15.95 10.04 -20.20
N LEU A 150 -14.77 10.03 -19.56
CA LEU A 150 -13.50 9.69 -20.21
C LEU A 150 -13.60 8.37 -20.99
N GLN A 151 -13.31 8.39 -22.29
CA GLN A 151 -13.32 7.18 -23.11
C GLN A 151 -11.98 6.45 -23.00
N VAL A 152 -11.99 5.33 -22.29
CA VAL A 152 -10.83 4.44 -22.15
C VAL A 152 -10.89 3.34 -23.20
N PRO A 153 -9.84 3.13 -24.04
CA PRO A 153 -9.83 2.08 -25.05
C PRO A 153 -10.16 0.70 -24.45
N ASP A 154 -10.96 -0.10 -25.14
CA ASP A 154 -11.61 -1.30 -24.58
C ASP A 154 -10.63 -2.35 -24.03
N ASP A 155 -9.46 -2.50 -24.67
CA ASP A 155 -8.39 -3.45 -24.30
C ASP A 155 -7.51 -3.00 -23.12
N VAL A 156 -7.76 -1.83 -22.54
CA VAL A 156 -7.00 -1.29 -21.40
C VAL A 156 -7.65 -1.74 -20.09
N ILE A 157 -6.84 -2.33 -19.19
CA ILE A 157 -7.25 -2.66 -17.82
C ILE A 157 -7.59 -1.36 -17.08
N ILE A 158 -8.76 -1.33 -16.45
CA ILE A 158 -9.08 -0.29 -15.47
C ILE A 158 -8.73 -0.83 -14.08
N CYS A 159 -7.70 -0.24 -13.46
CA CYS A 159 -7.19 -0.66 -12.16
C CYS A 159 -7.74 0.23 -11.05
N TRP A 160 -8.75 -0.27 -10.34
CA TRP A 160 -9.51 0.47 -9.33
C TRP A 160 -8.72 0.64 -8.03
N PRO A 161 -8.41 1.89 -7.62
CA PRO A 161 -7.69 2.11 -6.37
C PRO A 161 -8.59 2.01 -5.15
N ASP A 162 -8.00 1.61 -4.03
CA ASP A 162 -8.58 1.83 -2.71
C ASP A 162 -8.51 3.30 -2.27
N ASP A 163 -9.05 3.58 -1.09
CA ASP A 163 -9.03 4.89 -0.44
C ASP A 163 -7.70 5.22 0.25
N ASN A 164 -6.64 4.45 -0.04
CA ASN A 164 -5.36 4.40 0.65
C ASN A 164 -5.40 3.79 2.06
N PHE A 165 -6.53 3.28 2.53
CA PHE A 165 -6.67 2.64 3.85
C PHE A 165 -7.20 1.22 3.77
N GLY A 166 -7.27 0.65 2.57
CA GLY A 166 -7.77 -0.69 2.34
C GLY A 166 -9.27 -0.76 2.07
N ASN A 167 -9.95 0.31 1.65
CA ASN A 167 -11.35 0.23 1.17
C ASN A 167 -11.43 0.62 -0.31
N ILE A 168 -11.83 -0.30 -1.18
CA ILE A 168 -11.95 -0.07 -2.63
C ILE A 168 -13.00 1.02 -2.90
N ARG A 169 -12.61 2.08 -3.62
CA ARG A 169 -13.46 3.27 -3.83
C ARG A 169 -14.60 3.05 -4.82
N GLN A 170 -14.32 2.33 -5.90
CA GLN A 170 -15.24 2.07 -6.99
C GLN A 170 -14.94 0.67 -7.55
N LEU A 171 -15.98 0.01 -8.05
CA LEU A 171 -15.93 -1.29 -8.71
C LEU A 171 -16.64 -1.19 -10.05
N PRO A 172 -16.30 -2.04 -11.02
CA PRO A 172 -16.86 -1.93 -12.35
C PRO A 172 -18.36 -2.24 -12.34
N ASP A 173 -19.14 -1.44 -13.07
CA ASP A 173 -20.54 -1.75 -13.35
C ASP A 173 -20.67 -2.92 -14.34
N LYS A 174 -21.92 -3.29 -14.67
CA LYS A 174 -22.17 -4.43 -15.57
C LYS A 174 -21.64 -4.24 -16.99
N ALA A 175 -21.56 -3.00 -17.48
CA ALA A 175 -21.01 -2.71 -18.81
C ALA A 175 -19.48 -2.73 -18.76
N GLU A 176 -18.89 -2.17 -17.71
CA GLU A 176 -17.44 -2.18 -17.48
C GLU A 176 -16.89 -3.59 -17.30
N GLN A 177 -17.65 -4.49 -16.67
CA GLN A 177 -17.34 -5.92 -16.55
C GLN A 177 -17.24 -6.66 -17.89
N MET A 178 -17.77 -6.08 -18.97
CA MET A 178 -17.75 -6.69 -20.32
C MET A 178 -16.58 -6.20 -21.19
N ARG A 179 -15.77 -5.25 -20.69
CA ARG A 179 -14.62 -4.71 -21.43
C ARG A 179 -13.58 -5.79 -21.67
N THR A 180 -12.98 -5.83 -22.86
CA THR A 180 -11.98 -6.85 -23.20
C THR A 180 -10.67 -6.72 -22.44
N GLY A 181 -10.33 -5.51 -21.98
CA GLY A 181 -9.19 -5.25 -21.11
C GLY A 181 -9.40 -5.66 -19.65
N GLY A 182 -10.62 -5.98 -19.25
CA GLY A 182 -10.91 -6.42 -17.88
C GLY A 182 -10.67 -5.34 -16.81
N SER A 183 -10.41 -5.77 -15.57
CA SER A 183 -10.27 -4.88 -14.42
C SER A 183 -9.22 -5.35 -13.41
N GLY A 184 -8.62 -4.38 -12.71
CA GLY A 184 -7.65 -4.63 -11.65
C GLY A 184 -7.93 -3.89 -10.35
N VAL A 185 -7.12 -4.15 -9.32
CA VAL A 185 -7.14 -3.46 -8.03
C VAL A 185 -5.75 -2.92 -7.70
N TYR A 186 -5.69 -1.66 -7.24
CA TYR A 186 -4.53 -1.08 -6.55
C TYR A 186 -4.85 -0.86 -5.07
N TYR A 187 -4.24 -1.67 -4.20
CA TYR A 187 -4.53 -1.74 -2.76
C TYR A 187 -3.36 -1.21 -1.90
N HIS A 188 -3.59 -0.86 -0.63
CA HIS A 188 -2.53 -0.35 0.25
C HIS A 188 -2.35 -1.14 1.57
N PHE A 189 -1.09 -1.50 1.87
CA PHE A 189 -0.64 -1.90 3.22
C PHE A 189 0.15 -0.81 3.93
N GLN A 190 0.68 0.15 3.17
CA GLN A 190 1.34 1.35 3.66
C GLN A 190 0.96 2.51 2.75
N TRP A 191 0.94 3.72 3.32
CA TRP A 191 0.71 4.92 2.56
C TRP A 191 1.50 6.09 3.16
N LEU A 192 2.16 6.84 2.28
CA LEU A 192 3.10 7.90 2.63
C LEU A 192 2.69 9.22 1.96
N ASN A 193 1.54 9.76 2.37
CA ASN A 193 1.15 11.11 2.00
C ASN A 193 0.43 11.82 3.17
N GLY A 194 0.81 13.08 3.40
CA GLY A 194 0.26 13.94 4.44
C GLY A 194 0.74 13.63 5.87
N ALA A 195 1.17 14.67 6.60
CA ALA A 195 1.61 14.59 8.00
C ALA A 195 0.52 14.15 8.99
N THR A 196 -0.74 14.04 8.55
CA THR A 196 -1.90 13.74 9.41
C THR A 196 -2.46 12.33 9.25
N THR A 197 -2.00 11.54 8.28
CA THR A 197 -2.71 10.32 7.87
C THR A 197 -1.79 9.21 7.34
N ALA A 198 -0.49 9.48 7.15
CA ALA A 198 0.49 8.46 6.76
C ALA A 198 0.62 7.33 7.81
N TYR A 199 0.97 6.13 7.34
CA TYR A 199 1.22 4.96 8.18
C TYR A 199 2.34 4.04 7.61
N PRO A 200 3.60 4.53 7.54
CA PRO A 200 4.69 3.80 6.90
C PRO A 200 5.43 2.81 7.81
N TRP A 201 5.11 2.71 9.10
CA TRP A 201 6.01 2.05 10.06
C TRP A 201 5.75 0.55 10.24
N THR A 202 4.55 0.16 10.69
CA THR A 202 4.20 -1.23 10.99
C THR A 202 3.01 -1.67 10.17
N CYS A 203 2.93 -2.97 9.84
CA CYS A 203 1.76 -3.48 9.14
C CYS A 203 0.65 -3.80 10.15
N THR A 204 -0.44 -3.03 10.08
CA THR A 204 -1.62 -3.22 10.94
C THR A 204 -2.90 -3.49 10.16
N THR A 205 -2.81 -3.78 8.85
CA THR A 205 -3.99 -4.06 8.02
C THR A 205 -4.56 -5.46 8.32
N PRO A 206 -5.83 -5.60 8.76
CA PRO A 206 -6.39 -6.90 9.13
C PRO A 206 -6.60 -7.81 7.92
N LEU A 207 -6.27 -9.10 8.06
CA LEU A 207 -6.48 -10.10 7.00
C LEU A 207 -7.96 -10.24 6.62
N GLY A 208 -8.88 -10.05 7.57
CA GLY A 208 -10.32 -10.04 7.30
C GLY A 208 -10.74 -8.92 6.34
N LEU A 209 -10.16 -7.72 6.49
CA LEU A 209 -10.41 -6.59 5.58
C LEU A 209 -9.89 -6.89 4.18
N ILE A 210 -8.63 -7.34 4.07
CA ILE A 210 -8.01 -7.71 2.79
C ILE A 210 -8.90 -8.71 2.05
N ARG A 211 -9.31 -9.79 2.71
CA ARG A 211 -10.16 -10.81 2.09
C ARG A 211 -11.53 -10.26 1.73
N SER A 212 -12.15 -9.45 2.58
CA SER A 212 -13.47 -8.87 2.31
C SER A 212 -13.43 -8.02 1.04
N GLU A 213 -12.45 -7.13 0.92
CA GLU A 213 -12.33 -6.23 -0.22
C GLU A 213 -11.91 -6.96 -1.49
N MET A 214 -10.94 -7.87 -1.41
CA MET A 214 -10.50 -8.62 -2.60
C MET A 214 -11.58 -9.58 -3.09
N LYS A 215 -12.33 -10.22 -2.19
CA LYS A 215 -13.47 -11.07 -2.58
C LYS A 215 -14.59 -10.25 -3.20
N LYS A 216 -14.87 -9.06 -2.65
CA LYS A 216 -15.84 -8.12 -3.21
C LYS A 216 -15.41 -7.68 -4.63
N ALA A 217 -14.13 -7.38 -4.85
CA ALA A 217 -13.61 -7.06 -6.16
C ALA A 217 -13.76 -8.23 -7.16
N TYR A 218 -13.34 -9.43 -6.73
CA TYR A 218 -13.50 -10.65 -7.53
C TYR A 218 -14.96 -10.92 -7.93
N ASP A 219 -15.91 -10.72 -7.00
CA ASP A 219 -17.35 -10.90 -7.28
C ASP A 219 -17.92 -9.88 -8.28
N PHE A 220 -17.19 -8.78 -8.50
CA PHE A 220 -17.48 -7.77 -9.52
C PHE A 220 -16.63 -8.00 -10.79
N GLY A 221 -16.01 -9.17 -10.97
CA GLY A 221 -15.22 -9.49 -12.17
C GLY A 221 -13.89 -8.73 -12.25
N VAL A 222 -13.31 -8.36 -11.11
CA VAL A 222 -11.99 -7.72 -11.05
C VAL A 222 -10.93 -8.78 -10.74
N ASP A 223 -10.45 -9.49 -11.76
CA ASP A 223 -9.54 -10.63 -11.63
C ASP A 223 -8.35 -10.65 -12.60
N ASP A 224 -8.16 -9.62 -13.43
CA ASP A 224 -7.04 -9.55 -14.39
C ASP A 224 -5.72 -9.07 -13.76
N MET A 225 -5.78 -8.18 -12.77
CA MET A 225 -4.58 -7.57 -12.19
C MET A 225 -4.79 -7.10 -10.74
N TRP A 226 -4.10 -7.69 -9.78
CA TRP A 226 -4.05 -7.18 -8.41
C TRP A 226 -2.64 -6.73 -8.04
N ILE A 227 -2.52 -5.49 -7.54
CA ILE A 227 -1.27 -4.94 -7.05
C ILE A 227 -1.49 -4.26 -5.70
N VAL A 228 -0.51 -4.38 -4.81
CA VAL A 228 -0.57 -3.81 -3.46
C VAL A 228 0.67 -2.99 -3.17
N ASN A 229 0.48 -1.79 -2.61
CA ASN A 229 1.54 -0.97 -2.07
C ASN A 229 2.01 -1.57 -0.74
N VAL A 230 3.22 -2.10 -0.74
CA VAL A 230 3.86 -2.75 0.41
C VAL A 230 4.89 -1.85 1.12
N GLY A 231 5.02 -0.60 0.66
CA GLY A 231 6.11 0.32 0.99
C GLY A 231 7.48 -0.36 1.03
N ASP A 232 8.09 -0.49 2.20
CA ASP A 232 9.44 -1.03 2.38
C ASP A 232 9.51 -2.58 2.32
N ILE A 233 8.43 -3.26 1.91
CA ILE A 233 8.22 -4.72 1.92
C ILE A 233 8.10 -5.26 3.35
N LYS A 234 9.11 -5.02 4.18
CA LYS A 234 9.06 -5.31 5.62
C LYS A 234 8.41 -4.12 6.34
N PRO A 235 7.57 -4.36 7.38
CA PRO A 235 7.32 -5.64 8.03
C PRO A 235 5.95 -6.24 7.66
N ALA A 236 5.59 -6.25 6.36
CA ALA A 236 4.28 -6.69 5.85
C ALA A 236 4.28 -8.13 5.28
N GLU A 237 5.27 -8.97 5.61
CA GLU A 237 5.48 -10.29 4.98
C GLU A 237 4.24 -11.19 5.04
N ILE A 238 3.59 -11.26 6.20
CA ILE A 238 2.37 -12.06 6.42
C ILE A 238 1.23 -11.58 5.52
N ASN A 239 1.06 -10.26 5.42
CA ASN A 239 0.01 -9.61 4.63
C ASN A 239 0.25 -9.75 3.13
N ILE A 240 1.51 -9.61 2.70
CA ILE A 240 1.94 -9.81 1.31
C ILE A 240 1.64 -11.25 0.89
N GLU A 241 2.07 -12.23 1.67
CA GLU A 241 1.80 -13.62 1.35
C GLU A 241 0.30 -13.90 1.29
N TYR A 242 -0.48 -13.39 2.25
CA TYR A 242 -1.93 -13.58 2.27
C TYR A 242 -2.61 -13.00 1.03
N PHE A 243 -2.22 -11.79 0.62
CA PHE A 243 -2.70 -11.14 -0.60
C PHE A 243 -2.38 -11.96 -1.84
N MET A 244 -1.14 -12.47 -1.95
CA MET A 244 -0.73 -13.28 -3.10
C MET A 244 -1.43 -14.64 -3.13
N GLN A 245 -1.73 -15.24 -1.98
CA GLN A 245 -2.51 -16.48 -1.93
C GLN A 245 -3.97 -16.25 -2.35
N LEU A 246 -4.59 -15.14 -1.96
CA LEU A 246 -5.93 -14.76 -2.44
C LEU A 246 -5.94 -14.47 -3.94
N ALA A 247 -4.90 -13.81 -4.47
CA ALA A 247 -4.76 -13.56 -5.90
C ALA A 247 -4.60 -14.87 -6.70
N TRP A 248 -3.91 -15.86 -6.12
CA TRP A 248 -3.75 -17.18 -6.75
C TRP A 248 -5.03 -18.03 -6.70
N ASP A 249 -5.71 -18.03 -5.55
CA ASP A 249 -6.96 -18.75 -5.33
C ASP A 249 -7.81 -18.01 -4.29
N ILE A 250 -8.79 -17.25 -4.78
CA ILE A 250 -9.70 -16.45 -3.96
C ILE A 250 -10.62 -17.30 -3.06
N HIS A 251 -10.71 -18.61 -3.32
CA HIS A 251 -11.51 -19.56 -2.54
C HIS A 251 -10.68 -20.32 -1.49
N ALA A 252 -9.35 -20.17 -1.48
CA ALA A 252 -8.48 -20.81 -0.50
C ALA A 252 -8.77 -20.36 0.94
N TRP A 253 -9.24 -19.12 1.13
CA TRP A 253 -9.50 -18.52 2.43
C TRP A 253 -10.88 -17.85 2.50
N ASP A 254 -11.67 -18.21 3.51
CA ASP A 254 -12.97 -17.58 3.78
C ASP A 254 -12.95 -16.65 5.01
N HIS A 255 -14.04 -15.92 5.23
CA HIS A 255 -14.16 -14.96 6.34
C HIS A 255 -14.00 -15.63 7.71
N SER A 256 -14.37 -16.91 7.83
CA SER A 256 -14.29 -17.65 9.09
C SER A 256 -12.89 -18.16 9.39
N ASN A 257 -11.95 -18.05 8.43
CA ASN A 257 -10.67 -18.77 8.44
C ASN A 257 -9.40 -17.91 8.34
N SER A 258 -9.46 -16.57 8.48
CA SER A 258 -8.23 -15.75 8.53
C SER A 258 -7.29 -16.13 9.69
N SER A 259 -7.85 -16.61 10.82
CA SER A 259 -7.08 -17.18 11.93
C SER A 259 -6.46 -18.52 11.57
N ARG A 260 -7.12 -19.33 10.74
CA ARG A 260 -6.57 -20.58 10.21
C ARG A 260 -5.34 -20.31 9.35
N TYR A 261 -5.38 -19.28 8.49
CA TYR A 261 -4.19 -18.87 7.74
C TYR A 261 -3.03 -18.52 8.67
N LEU A 262 -3.25 -17.65 9.66
CA LEU A 262 -2.20 -17.25 10.60
C LEU A 262 -1.62 -18.44 11.36
N LYS A 263 -2.47 -19.39 11.77
CA LYS A 263 -2.02 -20.62 12.43
C LYS A 263 -1.18 -21.49 11.49
N GLN A 264 -1.61 -21.67 10.24
CA GLN A 264 -0.85 -22.46 9.26
C GLN A 264 0.49 -21.82 8.90
N TRP A 265 0.50 -20.50 8.70
CA TRP A 265 1.72 -19.73 8.53
C TRP A 265 2.65 -19.91 9.73
N ALA A 266 2.14 -19.71 10.96
CA ALA A 266 2.96 -19.83 12.16
C ALA A 266 3.50 -21.25 12.37
N ALA A 267 2.70 -22.28 12.06
CA ALA A 267 3.15 -23.67 12.11
C ALA A 267 4.28 -23.95 11.12
N ARG A 268 4.21 -23.38 9.91
CA ARG A 268 5.25 -23.50 8.89
C ARG A 268 6.55 -22.82 9.31
N GLU A 269 6.48 -21.61 9.87
CA GLU A 269 7.68 -20.83 10.21
C GLU A 269 8.31 -21.23 11.56
N PHE A 270 7.50 -21.63 12.54
CA PHE A 270 7.93 -21.76 13.94
C PHE A 270 7.54 -23.11 14.59
N GLY A 271 6.92 -24.01 13.84
CA GLY A 271 6.47 -25.31 14.32
C GLY A 271 5.05 -25.30 14.90
N GLU A 272 4.48 -26.50 15.05
CA GLU A 272 3.08 -26.70 15.46
C GLU A 272 2.78 -26.20 16.87
N GLU A 273 3.69 -26.41 17.82
CA GLU A 273 3.50 -26.06 19.24
C GLU A 273 3.15 -24.58 19.48
N PRO A 274 3.93 -23.59 18.99
CA PRO A 274 3.61 -22.18 19.20
C PRO A 274 2.54 -21.62 18.26
N SER A 275 2.12 -22.37 17.23
CA SER A 275 1.32 -21.86 16.11
C SER A 275 0.02 -21.16 16.53
N ALA A 276 -0.73 -21.74 17.47
CA ALA A 276 -1.98 -21.18 17.96
C ALA A 276 -1.75 -19.87 18.72
N ALA A 277 -0.73 -19.83 19.59
CA ALA A 277 -0.39 -18.63 20.33
C ALA A 277 0.04 -17.48 19.41
N ILE A 278 0.86 -17.77 18.40
CA ILE A 278 1.30 -16.79 17.40
C ILE A 278 0.11 -16.28 16.58
N SER A 279 -0.80 -17.16 16.17
CA SER A 279 -2.02 -16.77 15.45
C SER A 279 -2.87 -15.79 16.25
N GLU A 280 -3.09 -16.06 17.54
CA GLU A 280 -3.87 -15.18 18.41
C GLU A 280 -3.17 -13.83 18.65
N ILE A 281 -1.84 -13.85 18.84
CA ILE A 281 -1.02 -12.64 18.97
C ILE A 281 -1.17 -11.75 17.74
N MET A 282 -0.97 -12.30 16.53
CA MET A 282 -1.03 -11.53 15.30
C MET A 282 -2.46 -11.06 14.99
N GLY A 283 -3.46 -11.91 15.24
CA GLY A 283 -4.86 -11.51 15.10
C GLY A 283 -5.21 -10.28 15.95
N ARG A 284 -4.81 -10.30 17.23
CA ARG A 284 -5.05 -9.17 18.14
C ARG A 284 -4.20 -7.94 17.82
N HIS A 285 -2.98 -8.12 17.31
CA HIS A 285 -2.14 -7.04 16.79
C HIS A 285 -2.83 -6.27 15.66
N TYR A 286 -3.33 -6.99 14.64
CA TYR A 286 -4.06 -6.37 13.54
C TYR A 286 -5.33 -5.66 14.01
N GLU A 287 -6.12 -6.30 14.88
CA GLU A 287 -7.35 -5.73 15.42
C GLU A 287 -7.08 -4.40 16.15
N LEU A 288 -6.15 -4.40 17.10
CA LEU A 288 -5.84 -3.22 17.89
C LEU A 288 -5.15 -2.13 17.07
N GLY A 289 -4.24 -2.52 16.18
CA GLY A 289 -3.45 -1.62 15.35
C GLY A 289 -4.24 -0.98 14.21
N TYR A 290 -5.28 -1.64 13.69
CA TYR A 290 -6.15 -1.04 12.68
C TYR A 290 -7.15 -0.06 13.28
N ALA A 291 -7.70 -0.37 14.46
CA ALA A 291 -8.61 0.53 15.18
C ALA A 291 -8.01 1.93 15.38
N ARG A 292 -6.69 1.98 15.61
CA ARG A 292 -5.90 3.22 15.48
C ARG A 292 -4.44 2.87 15.21
N ARG A 293 -3.95 3.25 14.03
CA ARG A 293 -2.56 3.02 13.64
C ARG A 293 -1.60 3.78 14.57
N PRO A 294 -0.43 3.22 14.90
CA PRO A 294 0.48 3.79 15.90
C PRO A 294 0.96 5.20 15.56
N GLU A 295 1.12 5.52 14.28
CA GLU A 295 1.49 6.84 13.77
C GLU A 295 0.38 7.86 13.95
N ASN A 296 -0.88 7.40 13.98
CA ASN A 296 -2.04 8.27 14.07
C ASN A 296 -2.54 8.46 15.52
N LEU A 297 -1.79 8.00 16.53
CA LEU A 297 -2.10 8.26 17.93
C LEU A 297 -1.89 9.73 18.33
N VAL A 298 -1.08 10.48 17.58
CA VAL A 298 -0.91 11.92 17.75
C VAL A 298 -1.04 12.57 16.38
N LEU A 299 -2.11 13.34 16.16
CA LEU A 299 -2.36 14.01 14.88
C LEU A 299 -2.52 15.51 15.05
N TRP A 300 -2.05 16.27 14.06
CA TRP A 300 -2.40 17.68 13.96
C TRP A 300 -3.88 17.87 13.61
N ASN A 301 -4.62 18.52 14.49
CA ASN A 301 -6.00 18.92 14.24
C ASN A 301 -6.02 20.34 13.64
N GLY A 302 -6.09 20.42 12.31
CA GLY A 302 -6.09 21.71 11.60
C GLY A 302 -7.25 22.65 11.96
N ARG A 303 -8.41 22.12 12.39
CA ARG A 303 -9.55 22.95 12.82
C ARG A 303 -9.29 23.61 14.16
N ARG A 304 -8.63 22.90 15.09
CA ARG A 304 -8.32 23.39 16.44
C ARG A 304 -6.93 24.03 16.56
N LYS A 305 -6.08 23.86 15.54
CA LYS A 305 -4.67 24.29 15.53
C LYS A 305 -3.87 23.73 16.72
N GLU A 306 -4.12 22.46 17.06
CA GLU A 306 -3.45 21.77 18.17
C GLU A 306 -3.24 20.28 17.84
N LEU A 307 -2.40 19.59 18.61
CA LEU A 307 -2.26 18.14 18.53
C LEU A 307 -3.45 17.45 19.23
N SER A 308 -4.04 16.48 18.55
CA SER A 308 -5.11 15.62 19.07
C SER A 308 -4.57 14.21 19.32
N TRP A 309 -4.91 13.68 20.49
CA TRP A 309 -4.32 12.44 21.02
C TRP A 309 -5.24 11.71 22.02
N GLU A 310 -6.41 12.28 22.32
CA GLU A 310 -7.44 11.71 23.20
C GLU A 310 -8.43 10.88 22.35
N TRP A 311 -7.96 9.78 21.76
CA TRP A 311 -8.77 8.94 20.85
C TRP A 311 -9.62 7.89 21.56
N PHE A 312 -9.26 7.57 22.81
CA PHE A 312 -9.93 6.57 23.64
C PHE A 312 -10.39 7.22 24.93
N SER A 313 -11.57 6.83 25.41
CA SER A 313 -12.17 7.44 26.60
C SER A 313 -11.54 6.95 27.91
N LEU A 314 -11.39 7.86 28.87
CA LEU A 314 -10.94 7.57 30.23
C LEU A 314 -12.09 7.36 31.22
N ASP A 315 -13.29 7.81 30.86
CA ASP A 315 -14.42 8.05 31.75
C ASP A 315 -15.73 7.40 31.25
N HIS A 316 -15.78 7.00 29.98
CA HIS A 316 -16.89 6.25 29.39
C HIS A 316 -16.52 4.79 29.20
N TYR A 317 -17.55 3.94 29.23
CA TYR A 317 -17.47 2.51 28.98
C TYR A 317 -16.35 1.82 29.79
N ASP A 318 -16.18 2.10 31.09
CA ASP A 318 -15.18 1.46 31.97
C ASP A 318 -13.69 1.69 31.60
N ASP A 319 -13.29 2.92 31.23
CA ASP A 319 -11.89 3.32 30.94
C ASP A 319 -11.29 2.53 29.76
N GLU A 320 -11.71 2.90 28.54
CA GLU A 320 -11.20 2.33 27.29
C GLU A 320 -9.68 2.42 27.17
N VAL A 321 -9.10 3.53 27.65
CA VAL A 321 -7.64 3.72 27.71
C VAL A 321 -6.99 2.61 28.54
N GLN A 322 -7.52 2.32 29.73
CA GLN A 322 -6.97 1.26 30.59
C GLN A 322 -7.13 -0.13 29.97
N ARG A 323 -8.27 -0.43 29.33
CA ARG A 323 -8.43 -1.69 28.61
C ARG A 323 -7.38 -1.84 27.52
N ARG A 324 -7.20 -0.82 26.68
CA ARG A 324 -6.21 -0.85 25.61
C ARG A 324 -4.78 -0.99 26.15
N ILE A 325 -4.44 -0.32 27.26
CA ILE A 325 -3.16 -0.52 27.97
C ILE A 325 -2.99 -1.96 28.42
N ASN A 326 -4.03 -2.57 29.01
CA ASN A 326 -4.00 -3.94 29.48
C ASN A 326 -3.81 -4.93 28.31
N ASP A 327 -4.54 -4.73 27.21
CA ASP A 327 -4.47 -5.59 26.03
C ASP A 327 -3.05 -5.58 25.41
N TYR A 328 -2.44 -4.41 25.27
CA TYR A 328 -1.06 -4.33 24.76
C TYR A 328 -0.02 -4.87 25.74
N THR A 329 -0.24 -4.68 27.05
CA THR A 329 0.64 -5.25 28.08
C THR A 329 0.57 -6.78 28.08
N ASP A 330 -0.62 -7.36 27.88
CA ASP A 330 -0.80 -8.80 27.72
C ASP A 330 -0.13 -9.31 26.43
N LEU A 331 -0.33 -8.63 25.31
CA LEU A 331 0.32 -8.97 24.04
C LEU A 331 1.84 -9.04 24.16
N ILE A 332 2.47 -8.04 24.80
CA ILE A 332 3.92 -8.04 25.04
C ILE A 332 4.34 -9.30 25.81
N LYS A 333 3.63 -9.65 26.89
CA LYS A 333 3.94 -10.84 27.70
C LYS A 333 3.80 -12.14 26.90
N ARG A 334 2.77 -12.23 26.06
CA ARG A 334 2.51 -13.40 25.22
C ARG A 334 3.60 -13.57 24.15
N VAL A 335 3.98 -12.48 23.49
CA VAL A 335 5.11 -12.44 22.54
C VAL A 335 6.41 -12.88 23.22
N ASP A 336 6.71 -12.31 24.40
CA ASP A 336 7.92 -12.65 25.13
C ASP A 336 7.93 -14.14 25.52
N ARG A 337 6.80 -14.70 25.97
CA ARG A 337 6.70 -16.13 26.29
C ARG A 337 7.06 -17.01 25.09
N VAL A 338 6.49 -16.72 23.91
CA VAL A 338 6.80 -17.46 22.68
C VAL A 338 8.26 -17.28 22.29
N TYR A 339 8.77 -16.04 22.29
CA TYR A 339 10.17 -15.77 21.94
C TYR A 339 11.16 -16.57 22.81
N HIS A 340 10.89 -16.70 24.11
CA HIS A 340 11.77 -17.45 25.02
C HIS A 340 11.64 -18.97 24.88
N SER A 341 10.50 -19.49 24.41
CA SER A 341 10.32 -20.93 24.18
C SER A 341 10.89 -21.40 22.83
N LEU A 342 11.11 -20.50 21.88
CA LEU A 342 11.62 -20.85 20.55
C LEU A 342 13.12 -21.22 20.59
N PRO A 343 13.54 -22.20 19.76
CA PRO A 343 14.95 -22.45 19.47
C PRO A 343 15.67 -21.20 18.98
N VAL A 344 16.98 -21.11 19.23
CA VAL A 344 17.77 -19.90 18.93
C VAL A 344 17.74 -19.54 17.45
N GLU A 345 17.71 -20.54 16.58
CA GLU A 345 17.67 -20.42 15.12
C GLU A 345 16.37 -19.81 14.59
N MET A 346 15.27 -19.85 15.35
CA MET A 346 13.98 -19.28 14.97
C MET A 346 13.79 -17.84 15.49
N LYS A 347 14.65 -17.40 16.41
CA LYS A 347 14.46 -16.11 17.11
C LYS A 347 14.56 -14.91 16.19
N ASP A 348 15.44 -14.93 15.19
CA ASP A 348 15.58 -13.81 14.24
C ASP A 348 14.37 -13.67 13.33
N ALA A 349 13.84 -14.81 12.84
CA ALA A 349 12.62 -14.85 12.04
C ALA A 349 11.41 -14.42 12.86
N PHE A 350 11.28 -14.91 14.10
CA PHE A 350 10.19 -14.50 14.99
C PHE A 350 10.32 -13.03 15.40
N PHE A 351 11.55 -12.54 15.61
CA PHE A 351 11.79 -11.15 15.95
C PHE A 351 11.29 -10.21 14.86
N GLN A 352 11.72 -10.44 13.62
CA GLN A 352 11.43 -9.54 12.52
C GLN A 352 9.96 -9.60 12.05
N THR A 353 9.30 -10.75 12.14
CA THR A 353 7.93 -10.94 11.65
C THR A 353 6.86 -10.70 12.72
N VAL A 354 7.15 -11.00 13.98
CA VAL A 354 6.19 -10.91 15.09
C VAL A 354 6.63 -9.92 16.16
N VAL A 355 7.80 -10.10 16.78
CA VAL A 355 8.19 -9.30 17.97
C VAL A 355 8.24 -7.80 17.63
N TYR A 356 8.90 -7.42 16.54
CA TYR A 356 9.06 -6.02 16.15
C TYR A 356 7.72 -5.36 15.85
N ASN A 357 6.89 -6.01 15.01
CA ASN A 357 5.54 -5.54 14.69
C ASN A 357 4.72 -5.32 15.97
N VAL A 358 4.60 -6.35 16.80
CA VAL A 358 3.70 -6.32 17.96
C VAL A 358 4.22 -5.40 19.05
N LYS A 359 5.50 -5.53 19.45
CA LYS A 359 6.04 -4.73 20.55
C LYS A 359 6.24 -3.27 20.15
N GLY A 360 6.63 -2.98 18.90
CA GLY A 360 6.72 -1.61 18.39
C GLY A 360 5.37 -0.89 18.47
N THR A 361 4.33 -1.48 17.88
CA THR A 361 2.97 -0.93 17.96
C THR A 361 2.47 -0.82 19.40
N ALA A 362 2.73 -1.83 20.24
CA ALA A 362 2.33 -1.83 21.65
C ALA A 362 2.99 -0.71 22.45
N LEU A 363 4.31 -0.56 22.36
CA LEU A 363 5.08 0.46 23.10
C LEU A 363 4.66 1.86 22.71
N GLN A 364 4.44 2.13 21.42
CA GLN A 364 3.91 3.42 20.96
C GLN A 364 2.51 3.70 21.52
N ASN A 365 1.62 2.70 21.59
CA ASN A 365 0.33 2.85 22.25
C ASN A 365 0.48 3.12 23.75
N LEU A 366 1.30 2.33 24.45
CA LEU A 366 1.54 2.50 25.88
C LEU A 366 2.11 3.89 26.20
N LYS A 367 3.06 4.39 25.41
CA LYS A 367 3.61 5.74 25.53
C LYS A 367 2.49 6.79 25.53
N ILE A 368 1.69 6.82 24.46
CA ILE A 368 0.68 7.88 24.27
C ILE A 368 -0.47 7.75 25.28
N LEU A 369 -0.96 6.53 25.52
CA LEU A 369 -2.09 6.30 26.43
C LEU A 369 -1.72 6.57 27.90
N ASN A 370 -0.52 6.18 28.35
CA ASN A 370 -0.07 6.54 29.69
C ASN A 370 0.17 8.06 29.81
N ALA A 371 0.69 8.72 28.76
CA ALA A 371 0.76 10.17 28.75
C ALA A 371 -0.64 10.81 28.88
N GLN A 372 -1.67 10.23 28.24
CA GLN A 372 -3.05 10.74 28.31
C GLN A 372 -3.59 10.70 29.73
N LYS A 373 -3.41 9.56 30.40
CA LYS A 373 -3.73 9.41 31.83
C LYS A 373 -2.98 10.41 32.69
N SER A 374 -1.68 10.58 32.46
CA SER A 374 -0.85 11.54 33.18
C SER A 374 -1.39 12.97 33.07
N HIS A 375 -1.65 13.45 31.84
CA HIS A 375 -2.15 14.81 31.61
C HIS A 375 -3.52 15.04 32.26
N VAL A 376 -4.48 14.13 32.08
CA VAL A 376 -5.82 14.27 32.66
C VAL A 376 -5.77 14.19 34.18
N TYR A 377 -5.02 13.25 34.74
CA TYR A 377 -4.91 13.09 36.20
C TYR A 377 -4.13 14.25 36.84
N GLY A 378 -3.18 14.85 36.12
CA GLY A 378 -2.47 16.06 36.53
C GLY A 378 -3.40 17.26 36.62
N ARG A 379 -4.30 17.47 35.64
CA ARG A 379 -5.36 18.50 35.70
C ARG A 379 -6.29 18.28 36.90
N GLN A 380 -6.53 17.02 37.26
CA GLN A 380 -7.31 16.62 38.44
C GLN A 380 -6.51 16.66 39.77
N LYS A 381 -5.23 17.06 39.74
CA LYS A 381 -4.31 17.11 40.90
C LYS A 381 -4.13 15.76 41.62
N ARG A 382 -4.22 14.65 40.89
CA ARG A 382 -4.01 13.30 41.43
C ARG A 382 -2.53 12.95 41.42
N SER A 383 -1.99 12.51 42.55
CA SER A 383 -0.59 12.05 42.65
C SER A 383 -0.25 10.90 41.70
N SER A 384 -1.26 10.09 41.33
CA SER A 384 -1.12 9.01 40.34
C SER A 384 -0.65 9.50 38.97
N ALA A 385 -0.77 10.79 38.64
CA ALA A 385 -0.27 11.34 37.38
C ALA A 385 1.22 11.04 37.16
N ALA A 386 2.05 11.17 38.20
CA ALA A 386 3.49 10.92 38.12
C ALA A 386 3.81 9.45 37.77
N VAL A 387 2.98 8.51 38.21
CA VAL A 387 3.14 7.08 37.88
C VAL A 387 2.91 6.83 36.39
N TYR A 388 1.88 7.45 35.82
CA TYR A 388 1.60 7.32 34.39
C TYR A 388 2.62 8.05 33.52
N ALA A 389 3.16 9.19 33.98
CA ALA A 389 4.29 9.85 33.31
C ALA A 389 5.51 8.93 33.23
N ALA A 390 5.88 8.26 34.33
CA ALA A 390 7.00 7.32 34.35
C ALA A 390 6.78 6.12 33.42
N LYS A 391 5.55 5.57 33.37
CA LYS A 391 5.19 4.49 32.43
C LYS A 391 5.26 4.92 30.97
N ALA A 392 4.86 6.16 30.66
CA ALA A 392 4.98 6.70 29.32
C ALA A 392 6.46 6.83 28.90
N GLN A 393 7.31 7.34 29.79
CA GLN A 393 8.75 7.43 29.54
C GLN A 393 9.41 6.06 29.41
N GLN A 394 8.98 5.08 30.21
CA GLN A 394 9.48 3.71 30.09
C GLN A 394 9.12 3.06 28.75
N ALA A 395 7.95 3.38 28.18
CA ALA A 395 7.56 2.86 26.88
C ALA A 395 8.27 3.55 25.70
N GLU A 396 8.77 4.77 25.92
CA GLU A 396 9.58 5.51 24.94
C GLU A 396 11.04 5.04 24.90
N ASN A 397 11.60 4.72 26.08
CA ASN A 397 12.96 4.22 26.23
C ASN A 397 13.08 2.77 25.80
#